data_AF-A0A0B6Y5E4-F1
#
_entry.id   AF-A0A0B6Y5E4-F1
#
_cell.length_a   1.000
_cell.length_b   1.000
_cell.length_c   1.000
_cell.angle_alpha   90.00
_cell.angle_beta   90.00
_cell.angle_gamma   90.00
#
_symmetry.space_group_name_H-M   'P 1'
#
loop_
_entity.id
_entity.type
_entity.pdbx_description
1 polymer ?
#
loop_
_entity_poly.entity_id
_entity_poly.type
_entity_poly.pdbx_seq_one_letter_code
_entity_poly.pdbx_strand_id
1 'polypeptide(L)'
;SRHAEDMFRELSQEVTSVFRRGNQLQRRIEDVREKVKQLNPNVDVLNLQDIHVQKPFKSSINKEQQVLSRSTVPRAILELYDKCDAPPALEKLDRFREDGKSR
;
A
#
# COMPACT_ATOMS: atom_id res chain seq x y z
N SER A 1 -3.81 27.57 12.45
CA SER A 1 -2.43 27.42 11.93
C SER A 1 -2.44 26.35 10.85
N ARG A 2 -2.21 26.70 9.57
CA ARG A 2 -2.30 25.77 8.40
C ARG A 2 -1.42 24.52 8.56
N HIS A 3 -0.19 24.69 9.03
CA HIS A 3 0.74 23.59 9.28
C HIS A 3 0.17 22.53 10.23
N ALA A 4 -0.56 22.95 11.27
CA ALA A 4 -1.17 22.00 12.20
C ALA A 4 -2.30 21.19 11.54
N GLU A 5 -3.11 21.83 10.71
CA GLU A 5 -4.19 21.17 9.98
C GLU A 5 -3.65 20.08 9.04
N ASP A 6 -2.59 20.38 8.28
CA ASP A 6 -1.99 19.40 7.37
C ASP A 6 -1.41 18.19 8.13
N MET A 7 -0.70 18.43 9.24
CA MET A 7 -0.19 17.35 10.10
C MET A 7 -1.32 16.46 10.64
N PHE A 8 -2.40 17.06 11.16
CA PHE A 8 -3.52 16.29 11.69
C PHE A 8 -4.30 15.55 10.60
N ARG A 9 -4.35 16.11 9.37
CA ARG A 9 -4.96 15.44 8.23
C ARG A 9 -4.18 14.19 7.82
N GLU A 10 -2.86 14.28 7.71
CA GLU A 10 -2.00 13.11 7.40
C GLU A 10 -2.11 12.05 8.51
N LEU A 11 -2.05 12.47 9.77
CA LEU A 11 -2.22 11.57 10.91
C LEU A 11 -3.59 10.87 10.89
N SER A 12 -4.66 11.61 10.63
CA SER A 12 -6.03 11.06 10.59
C SER A 12 -6.19 10.01 9.48
N GLN A 13 -5.56 10.21 8.33
CA GLN A 13 -5.56 9.25 7.23
C GLN A 13 -4.88 7.94 7.64
N GLU A 14 -3.71 8.01 8.27
CA GLU A 14 -3.00 6.82 8.76
C GLU A 14 -3.76 6.12 9.89
N VAL A 15 -4.30 6.86 10.86
CA VAL A 15 -5.12 6.29 11.94
C VAL A 15 -6.34 5.56 11.38
N THR A 16 -7.01 6.15 10.39
CA THR A 16 -8.16 5.52 9.73
C THR A 16 -7.77 4.23 9.00
N SER A 17 -6.62 4.24 8.31
CA SER A 17 -6.07 3.07 7.64
C SER A 17 -5.77 1.93 8.62
N VAL A 18 -5.10 2.25 9.74
CA VAL A 18 -4.79 1.30 10.82
C VAL A 18 -6.06 0.78 11.48
N PHE A 19 -7.01 1.65 11.82
CA PHE A 19 -8.28 1.26 12.41
C PHE A 19 -9.06 0.28 11.52
N ARG A 20 -9.14 0.57 10.22
CA ARG A 20 -9.79 -0.33 9.25
C ARG A 20 -9.12 -1.70 9.22
N ARG A 21 -7.78 -1.75 9.19
CA ARG A 21 -7.01 -3.01 9.24
C ARG A 21 -7.25 -3.76 10.55
N GLY A 22 -7.31 -3.05 11.68
CA GLY A 22 -7.63 -3.60 13.00
C GLY A 22 -8.99 -4.29 13.03
N ASN A 23 -10.03 -3.61 12.55
CA ASN A 23 -11.38 -4.20 12.48
C ASN A 23 -11.45 -5.43 11.58
N GLN A 24 -10.78 -5.41 10.43
CA GLN A 24 -10.72 -6.57 9.54
C GLN A 24 -9.99 -7.75 10.20
N LEU A 25 -8.91 -7.48 10.91
CA LEU A 25 -8.17 -8.50 11.65
C LEU A 25 -9.00 -9.08 12.79
N GLN A 26 -9.73 -8.25 13.54
CA GLN A 26 -10.60 -8.69 14.63
C GLN A 26 -11.65 -9.70 14.15
N ARG A 27 -12.38 -9.38 13.07
CA ARG A 27 -13.38 -10.31 12.50
C ARG A 27 -12.75 -11.64 12.10
N ARG A 28 -11.57 -11.61 11.45
CA ARG A 28 -10.85 -12.83 11.08
C ARG A 28 -10.43 -13.66 12.29
N ILE A 29 -10.06 -13.02 13.40
CA ILE A 29 -9.74 -13.71 14.66
C ILE A 29 -10.99 -14.40 15.21
N GLU A 30 -12.13 -13.72 15.21
CA GLU A 30 -13.41 -14.28 15.66
C GLU A 30 -13.81 -15.49 14.80
N ASP A 31 -13.78 -15.36 13.46
CA ASP A 31 -14.08 -16.45 12.53
C ASP A 31 -13.17 -17.67 12.74
N VAL A 32 -11.85 -17.44 12.88
CA VAL A 32 -10.89 -18.52 13.11
C VAL A 32 -11.14 -19.18 14.47
N ARG A 33 -11.43 -18.38 15.51
CA ARG A 33 -11.74 -18.89 16.84
C ARG A 33 -12.96 -19.81 16.82
N GLU A 34 -14.01 -19.42 16.11
CA GLU A 34 -15.22 -20.26 15.97
C GLU A 34 -14.92 -21.55 15.21
N LYS A 35 -14.20 -21.47 14.09
CA LYS A 35 -13.79 -22.68 13.32
C LYS A 35 -12.94 -23.62 14.15
N VAL A 36 -11.97 -23.11 14.91
CA VAL A 36 -11.11 -23.92 15.78
C VAL A 36 -11.92 -24.63 16.86
N LYS A 37 -12.95 -23.97 17.43
CA LYS A 37 -13.84 -24.61 18.41
C LYS A 37 -14.68 -25.74 17.82
N GLN A 38 -14.96 -25.72 16.53
CA GLN A 38 -15.81 -26.70 15.84
C GLN A 38 -15.03 -27.90 15.30
N LEU A 39 -13.69 -27.87 15.31
CA LEU A 39 -12.86 -28.99 14.84
C LEU A 39 -13.13 -30.26 15.65
N ASN A 40 -13.41 -31.35 14.96
CA ASN A 40 -13.65 -32.65 15.57
C ASN A 40 -12.72 -33.71 14.97
N PRO A 41 -11.64 -34.11 15.67
CA PRO A 41 -10.63 -35.02 15.14
C PRO A 41 -11.15 -36.43 14.86
N ASN A 42 -12.33 -36.81 15.38
CA ASN A 42 -12.95 -38.11 15.12
C ASN A 42 -13.72 -38.13 13.78
N VAL A 43 -14.04 -36.96 13.22
CA VAL A 43 -14.79 -36.81 11.97
C VAL A 43 -13.89 -36.23 10.87
N ASP A 44 -13.02 -35.27 11.23
CA ASP A 44 -12.10 -34.58 10.33
C ASP A 44 -10.85 -35.43 10.06
N VAL A 45 -11.00 -36.52 9.30
CA VAL A 45 -9.88 -37.41 8.95
C VAL A 45 -9.04 -36.80 7.83
N LEU A 46 -7.72 -36.71 8.03
CA LEU A 46 -6.78 -36.21 7.04
C LEU A 46 -6.41 -37.29 6.02
N ASN A 47 -6.53 -37.00 4.73
CA ASN A 47 -6.05 -37.88 3.66
C ASN A 47 -4.72 -37.34 3.10
N LEU A 48 -3.64 -38.12 3.25
CA LEU A 48 -2.31 -37.75 2.76
C LEU A 48 -2.23 -37.65 1.23
N GLN A 49 -3.14 -38.30 0.50
CA GLN A 49 -3.18 -38.21 -0.96
C GLN A 49 -3.63 -36.82 -1.45
N ASP A 50 -4.41 -36.11 -0.64
CA ASP A 50 -4.91 -34.78 -0.98
C ASP A 50 -3.84 -33.68 -0.84
N ILE A 51 -2.71 -33.99 -0.21
CA ILE A 51 -1.59 -33.05 -0.03
C ILE A 51 -1.02 -32.63 -1.39
N HIS A 52 -0.95 -33.54 -2.36
CA HIS A 52 -0.39 -33.25 -3.69
C HIS A 52 -1.36 -32.48 -4.61
N VAL A 53 -2.66 -32.43 -4.29
CA VAL A 53 -3.64 -31.66 -5.09
C VAL A 53 -3.76 -30.21 -4.64
N GLN A 54 -3.30 -29.88 -3.43
CA GLN A 54 -3.33 -28.52 -2.91
C GLN A 54 -1.99 -27.80 -3.11
N LYS A 55 -2.07 -26.52 -3.48
CA LYS A 55 -0.88 -25.67 -3.51
C LYS A 55 -0.42 -25.38 -2.08
N PRO A 56 0.90 -25.35 -1.81
CA PRO A 56 1.41 -25.00 -0.50
C PRO A 56 1.02 -23.57 -0.11
N PHE A 57 0.82 -23.35 1.19
CA PHE A 57 0.62 -22.01 1.74
C PHE A 57 1.82 -21.11 1.40
N LYS A 58 1.53 -19.88 0.97
CA LYS A 58 2.54 -18.85 0.71
C LYS A 58 2.17 -17.60 1.49
N SER A 59 3.09 -17.14 2.33
CA SER A 59 2.99 -15.84 2.97
C SER A 59 3.25 -14.71 1.95
N SER A 60 2.77 -13.52 2.28
CA SER A 60 3.09 -12.31 1.53
C SER A 60 4.58 -11.97 1.71
N ILE A 61 5.26 -11.67 0.60
CA ILE A 61 6.68 -11.27 0.56
C ILE A 61 6.87 -9.91 -0.15
N ASN A 62 5.83 -9.07 -0.12
CA ASN A 62 5.85 -7.75 -0.74
C ASN A 62 6.99 -6.90 -0.18
N LYS A 63 7.75 -6.26 -1.07
CA LYS A 63 8.82 -5.33 -0.73
C LYS A 63 8.39 -3.93 -1.14
N GLU A 64 8.52 -2.98 -0.23
CA GLU A 64 8.32 -1.58 -0.56
C GLU A 64 9.51 -1.09 -1.41
N GLN A 65 9.18 -0.48 -2.54
CA GLN A 65 10.14 0.09 -3.48
C GLN A 65 9.64 1.47 -3.90
N GLN A 66 10.52 2.30 -4.48
CA GLN A 66 10.17 3.66 -4.91
C GLN A 66 9.56 4.52 -3.77
N VAL A 67 10.09 4.33 -2.56
CA VAL A 67 9.62 5.05 -1.35
C VAL A 67 9.88 6.56 -1.42
N LEU A 68 10.77 6.99 -2.31
CA LEU A 68 11.04 8.39 -2.64
C LEU A 68 10.56 8.68 -4.07
N SER A 69 9.25 8.67 -4.28
CA SER A 69 8.61 9.01 -5.55
C SER A 69 7.79 10.28 -5.41
N ARG A 70 7.37 10.89 -6.52
CA ARG A 70 6.57 12.13 -6.47
C ARG A 70 5.29 11.97 -5.64
N SER A 71 4.70 10.78 -5.62
CA SER A 71 3.49 10.46 -4.83
C SER A 71 3.74 10.34 -3.32
N THR A 72 4.99 10.14 -2.89
CA THR A 72 5.34 10.03 -1.46
C THR A 72 5.88 11.34 -0.88
N VAL A 73 5.96 12.41 -1.70
CA VAL A 73 6.41 13.72 -1.23
C VAL A 73 5.37 14.31 -0.26
N PRO A 74 5.76 14.68 0.97
CA PRO A 74 4.87 15.32 1.94
C PRO A 74 4.24 16.60 1.39
N ARG A 75 3.00 16.90 1.79
CA ARG A 75 2.30 18.09 1.28
C ARG A 75 3.08 19.38 1.56
N ALA A 76 3.65 19.51 2.75
CA ALA A 76 4.45 20.68 3.12
C ALA A 76 5.65 20.91 2.18
N ILE A 77 6.27 19.82 1.68
CA ILE A 77 7.38 19.92 0.72
C ILE A 77 6.86 20.29 -0.66
N LEU A 78 5.73 19.71 -1.10
CA LEU A 78 5.09 20.08 -2.37
C LEU A 78 4.74 21.58 -2.41
N GLU A 79 4.18 22.11 -1.32
CA GLU A 79 3.83 23.54 -1.23
C GLU A 79 5.04 24.48 -1.31
N LEU A 80 6.21 24.04 -0.83
CA LEU A 80 7.44 24.79 -0.98
C LEU A 80 8.00 24.65 -2.40
N TYR A 81 7.97 23.43 -2.94
CA TYR A 81 8.44 23.13 -4.30
C TYR A 81 7.67 23.93 -5.36
N ASP A 82 6.36 24.08 -5.20
CA ASP A 82 5.51 24.84 -6.13
C ASP A 82 5.82 26.35 -6.14
N LYS A 83 6.59 26.84 -5.15
CA LYS A 83 7.08 28.23 -5.12
C LYS A 83 8.48 28.38 -5.71
N CYS A 84 9.15 27.29 -6.06
CA CYS A 84 10.44 27.33 -6.72
C CYS A 84 10.30 27.72 -8.19
N ASP A 85 11.38 28.25 -8.77
CA ASP A 85 11.42 28.54 -10.19
C ASP A 85 11.24 27.25 -11.01
N ALA A 86 10.30 27.27 -11.95
CA ALA A 86 10.11 26.17 -12.88
C ALA A 86 11.32 26.06 -13.82
N PRO A 87 11.67 24.85 -14.29
CA PRO A 87 12.68 24.71 -15.32
C PRO A 87 12.27 25.48 -16.59
N PRO A 88 13.24 25.94 -17.41
CA PRO A 88 12.93 26.53 -18.71
C PRO A 88 12.10 25.57 -19.56
N ALA A 89 11.14 26.12 -20.30
CA ALA A 89 10.21 25.36 -21.14
C ALA A 89 10.87 24.81 -22.42
N LEU A 90 11.87 23.94 -22.26
CA LEU A 90 12.67 23.36 -23.34
C LEU A 90 11.89 22.33 -24.17
N GLU A 91 10.82 21.77 -23.63
CA GLU A 91 9.90 20.86 -24.33
C GLU A 91 9.30 21.50 -25.60
N LYS A 92 9.19 22.84 -25.62
CA LYS A 92 8.73 23.60 -26.79
C LYS A 92 9.68 23.46 -27.98
N LEU A 93 10.94 23.10 -27.74
CA LEU A 93 11.96 22.89 -28.76
C LEU A 93 11.97 21.46 -29.29
N ASP A 94 11.23 20.53 -28.67
CA ASP A 94 11.23 19.11 -29.05
C ASP A 94 10.81 18.89 -30.50
N ARG A 95 9.91 19.73 -31.03
CA ARG A 95 9.48 19.72 -32.45
C ARG A 95 10.61 19.92 -33.46
N PHE A 96 11.75 20.45 -33.02
CA PHE A 96 12.91 20.71 -33.86
C PHE A 96 13.99 19.64 -33.70
N ARG A 97 13.77 18.62 -32.86
CA ARG A 97 14.73 17.54 -32.63
C ARG A 97 14.52 16.41 -33.61
N GLU A 98 15.60 15.91 -34.19
CA GLU A 98 15.58 14.77 -35.12
C GLU A 98 15.66 13.41 -34.38
N ASP A 99 16.06 13.41 -33.10
CA ASP A 99 16.30 12.19 -32.32
C ASP A 99 15.03 11.62 -31.64
N GLY A 100 13.88 12.26 -31.82
CA GLY A 100 12.59 11.81 -31.29
C GLY A 100 12.49 11.81 -29.76
N LYS A 101 13.40 12.48 -29.05
CA LYS A 101 13.41 12.54 -27.58
C LYS A 101 12.75 13.82 -27.09
N SER A 102 12.06 13.73 -25.95
CA SER A 102 11.56 14.88 -25.21
C SER A 102 12.51 15.24 -24.06
N ARG A 103 12.62 16.54 -23.75
CA ARG A 103 13.37 17.05 -22.60
C ARG A 103 12.48 17.76 -21.61
#